data_AF-A0A6A6LBR2-F1
#
_entry.id   AF-A0A6A6LBR2-F1
#
_cell.length_a   1.000
_cell.length_b   1.000
_cell.length_c   1.000
_cell.angle_alpha   90.00
_cell.angle_beta   90.00
_cell.angle_gamma   90.00
#
_symmetry.space_group_name_H-M   'P 1'
#
loop_
_entity.id
_entity.type
_entity.pdbx_description
1 polymer ?
#
loop_
_entity_poly.entity_id
_entity_poly.type
_entity_poly.pdbx_seq_one_letter_code
_entity_poly.pdbx_strand_id
1 'polypeptide(L)'
;MIMGAALFVVSLLGLIGSCYRINFLLILYLVVMFLLILGFMAFTIFAITVTNETSAKMLSHTKIMNFRTWIRDHFVNDKNWNQIRNCLIDARVCKTLGNDVEQDVARFYKKNLSPIQSGCCKPPTECGFTYKNATFWIKPVAGAAVANSDCTTWSNEQKTLCYNCESCKAGMVDNIRHKWKQLAIFNVCITIILIVFYSIGCCARKNNSTKKVHGKFKGYRAYP
;
A
#
# COMPACT_ATOMS: atom_id res chain seq x y z
N MET A 1 10.58 5.19 -1.58
CA MET A 1 11.51 5.89 -2.49
C MET A 1 10.86 6.29 -3.82
N ILE A 2 10.14 5.40 -4.53
CA ILE A 2 9.48 5.71 -5.83
C ILE A 2 8.51 6.90 -5.74
N MET A 3 7.72 6.99 -4.68
CA MET A 3 6.75 8.08 -4.47
C MET A 3 7.41 9.43 -4.19
N GLY A 4 8.56 9.42 -3.48
CA GLY A 4 9.37 10.63 -3.26
C GLY A 4 10.04 11.11 -4.54
N ALA A 5 10.53 10.18 -5.38
CA ALA A 5 11.08 10.50 -6.69
C ALA A 5 10.00 11.09 -7.62
N ALA A 6 8.78 10.56 -7.60
CA ALA A 6 7.66 11.10 -8.38
C ALA A 6 7.30 12.54 -7.98
N LEU A 7 7.23 12.84 -6.68
CA LEU A 7 6.95 14.20 -6.18
C LEU A 7 8.08 15.18 -6.49
N PHE A 8 9.34 14.72 -6.45
CA PHE A 8 10.50 15.52 -6.83
C PHE A 8 10.48 15.86 -8.34
N VAL A 9 10.17 14.87 -9.17
CA VAL A 9 10.05 15.05 -10.63
C VAL A 9 8.90 15.99 -10.98
N VAL A 10 7.72 15.84 -10.36
CA VAL A 10 6.58 16.75 -10.56
C VAL A 10 6.94 18.20 -10.19
N SER A 11 7.63 18.39 -9.05
CA SER A 11 8.05 19.72 -8.59
C SER A 11 9.07 20.36 -9.53
N LEU A 12 10.10 19.62 -9.94
CA LEU A 12 11.12 20.11 -10.88
C LEU A 12 10.52 20.46 -12.24
N LEU A 13 9.65 19.61 -12.75
CA LEU A 13 9.04 19.81 -14.05
C LEU A 13 8.04 20.98 -14.06
N GLY A 14 7.32 21.20 -12.95
CA GLY A 14 6.48 22.39 -12.75
C GLY A 14 7.31 23.69 -12.73
N LEU A 15 8.48 23.67 -12.08
CA LEU A 15 9.42 24.79 -12.06
C LEU A 15 10.00 25.09 -13.46
N ILE A 16 10.45 24.06 -14.17
CA ILE A 16 11.07 24.20 -15.50
C ILE A 16 10.06 24.68 -16.55
N GLY A 17 8.81 24.18 -16.50
CA GLY A 17 7.73 24.61 -17.38
C GLY A 17 7.33 26.08 -17.21
N SER A 18 7.47 26.62 -15.99
CA SER A 18 7.21 28.03 -15.69
C SER A 18 8.36 28.95 -16.09
N CYS A 19 9.62 28.50 -15.94
CA CYS A 19 10.79 29.37 -16.11
C CYS A 19 11.27 29.53 -17.57
N TYR A 20 10.97 28.60 -18.48
CA TYR A 20 11.49 28.66 -19.86
C TYR A 20 10.39 28.56 -20.93
N ARG A 21 10.11 29.67 -21.63
CA ARG A 21 9.21 29.80 -22.80
C ARG A 21 9.73 29.09 -24.08
N ILE A 22 10.59 28.09 -23.96
CA ILE A 22 11.18 27.39 -25.11
C ILE A 22 10.26 26.24 -25.51
N ASN A 23 9.73 26.31 -26.74
CA ASN A 23 8.76 25.34 -27.26
C ASN A 23 9.29 23.90 -27.29
N PHE A 24 10.62 23.70 -27.34
CA PHE A 24 11.28 22.40 -27.26
C PHE A 24 11.23 21.80 -25.85
N LEU A 25 11.52 22.58 -24.81
CA LEU A 25 11.43 22.14 -23.41
C LEU A 25 9.98 21.76 -23.04
N LEU A 26 9.00 22.49 -23.56
CA LEU A 26 7.58 22.16 -23.38
C LEU A 26 7.19 20.83 -24.04
N ILE A 27 7.78 20.47 -25.20
CA ILE A 27 7.57 19.16 -25.84
C ILE A 27 8.18 18.06 -24.98
N LEU A 28 9.44 18.23 -24.58
CA LEU A 28 10.14 17.25 -23.76
C LEU A 28 9.37 17.00 -22.45
N TYR A 29 8.88 18.06 -21.80
CA TYR A 29 8.01 17.98 -20.64
C TYR A 29 6.75 17.12 -20.90
N LEU A 30 6.02 17.39 -21.99
CA LEU A 30 4.82 16.63 -22.33
C LEU A 30 5.12 15.16 -22.61
N VAL A 31 6.25 14.85 -23.26
CA VAL A 31 6.69 13.47 -23.50
C VAL A 31 6.99 12.76 -22.19
N VAL A 32 7.76 13.39 -21.29
CA VAL A 32 8.07 12.81 -19.97
C VAL A 32 6.79 12.60 -19.15
N MET A 33 5.89 13.58 -19.11
CA MET A 33 4.61 13.46 -18.41
C MET A 33 3.74 12.33 -18.98
N PHE A 34 3.70 12.17 -20.29
CA PHE A 34 2.99 11.06 -20.93
C PHE A 34 3.56 9.70 -20.53
N LEU A 35 4.89 9.54 -20.53
CA LEU A 35 5.55 8.31 -20.09
C LEU A 35 5.30 8.03 -18.60
N LEU A 36 5.29 9.07 -17.76
CA LEU A 36 4.93 8.93 -16.35
C LEU A 36 3.50 8.43 -16.20
N ILE A 37 2.52 9.02 -16.90
CA ILE A 37 1.13 8.57 -16.84
C ILE A 37 1.03 7.09 -17.25
N LEU A 38 1.70 6.66 -18.32
CA LEU A 38 1.72 5.25 -18.73
C LEU A 38 2.32 4.33 -17.67
N GLY A 39 3.45 4.73 -17.07
CA GLY A 39 4.09 3.96 -16.00
C GLY A 39 3.21 3.84 -14.75
N PHE A 40 2.58 4.94 -14.34
CA PHE A 40 1.64 4.97 -13.22
C PHE A 40 0.39 4.13 -13.50
N MET A 41 -0.17 4.20 -14.71
CA MET A 41 -1.30 3.37 -15.15
C MET A 41 -0.94 1.88 -15.13
N ALA A 42 0.20 1.49 -15.71
CA ALA A 42 0.68 0.11 -15.68
C ALA A 42 0.84 -0.40 -14.24
N PHE A 43 1.43 0.42 -13.36
CA PHE A 43 1.55 0.11 -11.94
C PHE A 43 0.19 -0.01 -11.24
N THR A 44 -0.80 0.85 -11.53
CA THR A 44 -2.15 0.70 -10.97
C THR A 44 -2.80 -0.61 -11.39
N ILE A 45 -2.70 -0.98 -12.66
CA ILE A 45 -3.27 -2.23 -13.18
C ILE A 45 -2.65 -3.40 -12.45
N PHE A 46 -1.30 -3.44 -12.38
CA PHE A 46 -0.59 -4.46 -11.62
C PHE A 46 -1.05 -4.49 -10.15
N ALA A 47 -1.07 -3.35 -9.45
CA ALA A 47 -1.49 -3.28 -8.05
C ALA A 47 -2.94 -3.76 -7.84
N ILE A 48 -3.87 -3.41 -8.74
CA ILE A 48 -5.28 -3.81 -8.69
C ILE A 48 -5.42 -5.31 -8.94
N THR A 49 -4.79 -5.85 -9.99
CA THR A 49 -4.82 -7.29 -10.29
C THR A 49 -4.26 -8.12 -9.14
N VAL A 50 -3.24 -7.60 -8.47
CA VAL A 50 -2.59 -8.26 -7.34
C VAL A 50 -3.42 -8.11 -6.06
N THR A 51 -4.13 -7.00 -5.84
CA THR A 51 -4.88 -6.75 -4.58
C THR A 51 -6.31 -7.32 -4.59
N ASN A 52 -6.93 -7.43 -5.77
CA ASN A 52 -8.31 -7.88 -5.92
C ASN A 52 -8.41 -9.41 -6.07
N GLU A 53 -8.91 -10.07 -5.04
CA GLU A 53 -9.43 -11.46 -5.17
C GLU A 53 -10.86 -11.46 -5.76
N THR A 54 -11.53 -10.31 -5.81
CA THR A 54 -12.96 -10.19 -6.06
C THR A 54 -13.37 -10.20 -7.54
N SER A 55 -12.43 -10.00 -8.48
CA SER A 55 -12.73 -10.14 -9.92
C SER A 55 -12.72 -11.60 -10.40
N ALA A 56 -12.42 -12.57 -9.52
CA ALA A 56 -12.30 -13.99 -9.84
C ALA A 56 -13.60 -14.80 -9.70
N LYS A 57 -14.75 -14.16 -9.44
CA LYS A 57 -16.04 -14.87 -9.39
C LYS A 57 -16.84 -14.85 -10.70
N MET A 58 -16.44 -14.03 -11.68
CA MET A 58 -17.19 -13.86 -12.95
C MET A 58 -16.44 -14.34 -14.19
N LEU A 59 -15.15 -14.69 -14.10
CA LEU A 59 -14.43 -15.30 -15.22
C LEU A 59 -13.56 -16.49 -14.77
N SER A 60 -14.06 -17.67 -15.14
CA SER A 60 -13.31 -18.84 -15.61
C SER A 60 -12.16 -19.38 -14.76
N HIS A 61 -12.36 -20.59 -14.20
CA HIS A 61 -11.61 -21.86 -14.35
C HIS A 61 -10.11 -21.86 -14.71
N THR A 62 -9.39 -20.79 -14.45
CA THR A 62 -7.96 -20.63 -14.66
C THR A 62 -7.37 -20.37 -13.29
N LYS A 63 -6.24 -21.01 -13.00
CA LYS A 63 -5.55 -20.99 -11.71
C LYS A 63 -5.03 -19.58 -11.42
N ILE A 64 -5.91 -18.68 -10.98
CA ILE A 64 -5.56 -17.32 -10.58
C ILE A 64 -4.65 -17.46 -9.36
N MET A 65 -3.46 -16.88 -9.46
CA MET A 65 -2.44 -16.91 -8.42
C MET A 65 -3.02 -16.29 -7.14
N ASN A 66 -3.19 -17.10 -6.08
CA ASN A 66 -3.71 -16.62 -4.81
C ASN A 66 -2.74 -15.59 -4.23
N PHE A 67 -3.16 -14.32 -4.17
CA PHE A 67 -2.29 -13.24 -3.70
C PHE A 67 -1.78 -13.47 -2.27
N ARG A 68 -2.65 -13.98 -1.38
CA ARG A 68 -2.26 -14.37 -0.03
C ARG A 68 -1.11 -15.39 -0.03
N THR A 69 -1.16 -16.41 -0.89
CA THR A 69 -0.08 -17.41 -0.96
C THR A 69 1.16 -16.82 -1.60
N TRP A 70 1.04 -16.01 -2.65
CA TRP A 70 2.19 -15.37 -3.27
C TRP A 70 2.92 -14.41 -2.33
N ILE A 71 2.22 -13.54 -1.57
CA ILE A 71 2.86 -12.70 -0.55
C ILE A 71 3.50 -13.58 0.50
N ARG A 72 2.80 -14.61 0.98
CA ARG A 72 3.33 -15.48 2.02
C ARG A 72 4.63 -16.12 1.57
N ASP A 73 4.65 -16.70 0.38
CA ASP A 73 5.82 -17.45 -0.10
C ASP A 73 6.97 -16.53 -0.53
N HIS A 74 6.68 -15.31 -1.00
CA HIS A 74 7.70 -14.36 -1.48
C HIS A 74 8.23 -13.42 -0.39
N PHE A 75 7.33 -12.83 0.42
CA PHE A 75 7.68 -11.84 1.45
C PHE A 75 7.71 -12.42 2.85
N VAL A 76 6.75 -13.28 3.21
CA VAL A 76 6.58 -13.82 4.57
C VAL A 76 7.03 -15.27 4.65
N ASN A 77 8.15 -15.59 4.00
CA ASN A 77 8.74 -16.93 4.04
C ASN A 77 9.53 -17.13 5.34
N ASP A 78 9.77 -18.39 5.71
CA ASP A 78 10.45 -18.72 6.97
C ASP A 78 11.89 -18.19 7.04
N LYS A 79 12.56 -18.04 5.89
CA LYS A 79 13.92 -17.48 5.81
C LYS A 79 13.96 -16.01 6.21
N ASN A 80 12.98 -15.22 5.75
CA ASN A 80 12.89 -13.79 5.99
C ASN A 80 12.13 -13.46 7.28
N TRP A 81 11.33 -14.42 7.80
CA TRP A 81 10.46 -14.20 8.96
C TRP A 81 11.23 -13.73 10.19
N ASN A 82 12.45 -14.26 10.44
CA ASN A 82 13.24 -13.83 11.59
C ASN A 82 13.54 -12.31 11.58
N GLN A 83 13.82 -11.73 10.41
CA GLN A 83 14.03 -10.29 10.29
C GLN A 83 12.73 -9.52 10.50
N ILE A 84 11.64 -9.97 9.87
CA ILE A 84 10.32 -9.36 10.00
C ILE A 84 9.87 -9.37 11.47
N ARG A 85 10.01 -10.52 12.14
CA ARG A 85 9.74 -10.72 13.56
C ARG A 85 10.49 -9.72 14.43
N ASN A 86 11.80 -9.59 14.23
CA ASN A 86 12.61 -8.65 14.99
C ASN A 86 12.16 -7.20 14.77
N CYS A 87 11.81 -6.83 13.53
CA CYS A 87 11.22 -5.52 13.24
C CYS A 87 9.87 -5.33 13.94
N LEU A 88 9.01 -6.35 14.03
CA LEU A 88 7.73 -6.26 14.74
C LEU A 88 7.90 -6.06 16.25
N ILE A 89 8.87 -6.76 16.85
CA ILE A 89 9.21 -6.62 18.27
C ILE A 89 9.80 -5.24 18.54
N ASP A 90 10.72 -4.77 17.71
CA ASP A 90 11.39 -3.47 17.85
C ASP A 90 10.44 -2.29 17.60
N ALA A 91 9.55 -2.41 16.60
CA ALA A 91 8.47 -1.47 16.36
C ALA A 91 7.41 -1.47 17.47
N ARG A 92 7.50 -2.38 18.45
CA ARG A 92 6.65 -2.45 19.64
C ARG A 92 5.16 -2.51 19.29
N VAL A 93 4.81 -3.23 18.23
CA VAL A 93 3.44 -3.26 17.68
C VAL A 93 2.38 -3.66 18.72
N CYS A 94 2.75 -4.56 19.65
CA CYS A 94 1.88 -5.02 20.73
C CYS A 94 1.99 -4.20 22.02
N LYS A 95 2.98 -3.32 22.17
CA LYS A 95 3.19 -2.55 23.42
C LYS A 95 2.04 -1.57 23.68
N THR A 96 1.57 -0.90 22.63
CA THR A 96 0.41 0.01 22.72
C THR A 96 -0.82 -0.72 23.21
N LEU A 97 -0.97 -2.00 22.83
CA LEU A 97 -2.05 -2.86 23.29
C LEU A 97 -1.86 -3.33 24.73
N GLY A 98 -0.64 -3.74 25.10
CA GLY A 98 -0.34 -4.22 26.46
C GLY A 98 -0.54 -3.18 27.57
N ASN A 99 -0.43 -1.89 27.24
CA ASN A 99 -0.72 -0.79 28.15
C ASN A 99 -2.22 -0.49 28.29
N ASP A 100 -3.05 -1.11 27.45
CA ASP A 100 -4.48 -0.86 27.36
C ASP A 100 -5.21 -1.80 28.32
N VAL A 101 -5.49 -1.30 29.53
CA VAL A 101 -6.16 -2.05 30.61
C VAL A 101 -7.67 -2.07 30.41
N GLU A 102 -8.11 -2.46 29.21
CA GLU A 102 -9.53 -2.71 28.95
C GLU A 102 -9.95 -3.97 29.72
N GLN A 103 -10.78 -3.77 30.75
CA GLN A 103 -11.27 -4.86 31.61
C GLN A 103 -12.28 -5.78 30.91
N ASP A 104 -12.93 -5.30 29.85
CA ASP A 104 -13.97 -6.04 29.13
C ASP A 104 -13.45 -6.56 27.78
N VAL A 105 -13.48 -7.89 27.62
CA VAL A 105 -13.09 -8.57 26.39
C VAL A 105 -14.00 -8.17 25.22
N ALA A 106 -15.29 -7.88 25.47
CA ALA A 106 -16.22 -7.48 24.42
C ALA A 106 -15.90 -6.09 23.86
N ARG A 107 -15.41 -5.18 24.70
CA ARG A 107 -14.89 -3.87 24.27
C ARG A 107 -13.55 -4.00 23.56
N PHE A 108 -12.66 -4.88 24.04
CA PHE A 108 -11.42 -5.20 23.36
C PHE A 108 -11.65 -5.74 21.94
N TYR A 109 -12.64 -6.61 21.74
CA TYR A 109 -13.01 -7.10 20.40
C TYR A 109 -13.64 -6.03 19.49
N LYS A 110 -14.22 -4.97 20.07
CA LYS A 110 -14.76 -3.84 19.32
C LYS A 110 -13.69 -2.82 18.89
N LYS A 111 -12.46 -2.89 19.42
CA LYS A 111 -11.37 -2.03 18.97
C LYS A 111 -10.96 -2.38 17.54
N ASN A 112 -10.75 -1.35 16.72
CA ASN A 112 -10.20 -1.46 15.38
C ASN A 112 -8.71 -1.81 15.44
N LEU A 113 -8.41 -3.08 15.72
CA LEU A 113 -7.07 -3.64 15.71
C LEU A 113 -6.57 -3.75 14.27
N SER A 114 -5.31 -3.38 14.05
CA SER A 114 -4.66 -3.70 12.77
C SER A 114 -4.52 -5.24 12.61
N PRO A 115 -4.46 -5.76 11.37
CA PRO A 115 -4.33 -7.21 11.15
C PRO A 115 -3.15 -7.85 11.91
N ILE A 116 -2.01 -7.15 11.97
CA ILE A 116 -0.83 -7.59 12.74
C ILE A 116 -1.12 -7.59 14.25
N GLN A 117 -1.78 -6.56 14.78
CA GLN A 117 -2.11 -6.55 16.21
C GLN A 117 -3.04 -7.71 16.56
N SER A 118 -4.02 -7.99 15.71
CA SER A 118 -4.96 -9.09 15.93
C SER A 118 -4.33 -10.48 15.78
N GLY A 119 -3.28 -10.64 14.95
CA GLY A 119 -2.63 -11.92 14.70
C GLY A 119 -1.40 -12.20 15.58
N CYS A 120 -0.70 -11.16 16.03
CA CYS A 120 0.55 -11.29 16.78
C CYS A 120 0.40 -11.01 18.28
N CYS A 121 -0.56 -10.17 18.68
CA CYS A 121 -0.68 -9.66 20.05
C CYS A 121 -1.79 -10.32 20.88
N LYS A 122 -2.59 -11.21 20.29
CA LYS A 122 -3.57 -12.04 21.00
C LYS A 122 -3.49 -13.49 20.52
N PRO A 123 -3.91 -14.46 21.33
CA PRO A 123 -4.05 -15.83 20.88
C PRO A 123 -5.27 -15.99 19.95
N PRO A 124 -5.29 -17.04 19.11
CA PRO A 124 -6.49 -17.45 18.38
C PRO A 124 -7.66 -17.74 19.32
N THR A 125 -8.88 -17.39 18.90
CA THR A 125 -10.11 -17.58 19.70
C THR A 125 -10.41 -19.06 19.97
N GLU A 126 -10.02 -19.94 19.06
CA GLU A 126 -10.19 -21.39 19.17
C GLU A 126 -9.31 -22.03 20.25
N CYS A 127 -8.29 -21.34 20.75
CA CYS A 127 -7.46 -21.86 21.85
C CYS A 127 -8.24 -21.94 23.18
N GLY A 128 -9.34 -21.21 23.32
CA GLY A 128 -10.17 -21.19 24.51
C GLY A 128 -9.52 -20.48 25.72
N PHE A 129 -8.58 -19.57 25.47
CA PHE A 129 -7.86 -18.89 26.56
C PHE A 129 -8.73 -17.83 27.21
N THR A 130 -8.63 -17.71 28.53
CA THR A 130 -9.42 -16.72 29.29
C THR A 130 -8.74 -15.36 29.23
N TYR A 131 -9.47 -14.34 28.78
CA TYR A 131 -9.00 -12.96 28.74
C TYR A 131 -8.73 -12.45 30.15
N LYS A 132 -7.58 -11.79 30.34
CA LYS A 132 -7.27 -11.02 31.55
C LYS A 132 -6.84 -9.60 31.21
N ASN A 133 -5.96 -9.46 30.21
CA ASN A 133 -5.53 -8.18 29.68
C ASN A 133 -5.26 -8.32 28.17
N ALA A 134 -5.11 -7.21 27.45
CA ALA A 134 -4.93 -7.16 26.01
C ALA A 134 -3.88 -8.17 25.48
N THR A 135 -2.72 -8.26 26.15
CA THR A 135 -1.63 -9.19 25.78
C THR A 135 -1.41 -10.31 26.80
N PHE A 136 -2.32 -10.47 27.78
CA PHE A 136 -2.21 -11.50 28.81
C PHE A 136 -3.46 -12.38 28.85
N TRP A 137 -3.24 -13.67 28.60
CA TRP A 137 -4.31 -14.65 28.48
C TRP A 137 -3.96 -15.90 29.30
N ILE A 138 -4.96 -16.45 30.00
CA ILE A 138 -4.78 -17.64 30.83
C ILE A 138 -5.06 -18.90 30.00
N LYS A 139 -4.11 -19.82 29.97
CA LYS A 139 -4.25 -21.13 29.32
C LYS A 139 -5.19 -22.02 30.15
N PRO A 140 -6.12 -22.77 29.53
CA PRO A 140 -6.96 -23.74 30.23
C PRO A 140 -6.10 -24.83 30.88
N VAL A 141 -6.53 -25.30 32.06
CA VAL A 141 -5.81 -26.35 32.83
C VAL A 141 -5.75 -27.68 32.06
N ALA A 142 -6.76 -27.96 31.24
CA ALA A 142 -6.83 -29.16 30.39
C ALA A 142 -5.99 -29.07 29.09
N GLY A 143 -5.28 -27.96 28.86
CA GLY A 143 -4.62 -27.68 27.58
C GLY A 143 -5.50 -26.90 26.60
N ALA A 144 -4.97 -26.59 25.41
CA ALA A 144 -5.71 -25.85 24.39
C ALA A 144 -6.96 -26.62 23.93
N ALA A 145 -8.07 -25.91 23.70
CA ALA A 145 -9.34 -26.53 23.29
C ALA A 145 -9.27 -27.22 21.90
N VAL A 146 -8.28 -26.85 21.08
CA VAL A 146 -8.05 -27.39 19.75
C VAL A 146 -6.56 -27.70 19.57
N ALA A 147 -6.24 -28.74 18.80
CA ALA A 147 -4.88 -29.07 18.38
C ALA A 147 -4.37 -28.08 17.31
N ASN A 148 -4.22 -26.81 17.69
CA ASN A 148 -3.58 -25.77 16.86
C ASN A 148 -2.18 -25.45 17.40
N SER A 149 -1.18 -25.48 16.52
CA SER A 149 0.23 -25.12 16.82
C SER A 149 0.38 -23.70 17.37
N ASP A 150 -0.50 -22.78 17.00
CA ASP A 150 -0.47 -21.41 17.51
C ASP A 150 -0.82 -21.36 19.00
N CYS A 151 -1.71 -22.25 19.48
CA CYS A 151 -2.09 -22.31 20.89
C CYS A 151 -0.95 -22.81 21.78
N THR A 152 -0.08 -23.69 21.27
CA THR A 152 1.12 -24.15 21.99
C THR A 152 2.24 -23.12 21.91
N THR A 153 2.37 -22.44 20.76
CA THR A 153 3.43 -21.44 20.50
C THR A 153 3.18 -20.12 21.25
N TRP A 154 1.93 -19.76 21.54
CA TRP A 154 1.60 -18.54 22.27
C TRP A 154 2.24 -18.48 23.67
N SER A 155 2.83 -17.33 23.99
CA SER A 155 3.38 -16.99 25.32
C SER A 155 2.90 -15.61 25.79
N ASN A 156 2.77 -15.41 27.11
CA ASN A 156 2.48 -14.10 27.69
C ASN A 156 3.73 -13.19 27.79
N GLU A 157 4.90 -13.71 27.45
CA GLU A 157 6.13 -12.93 27.37
C GLU A 157 6.06 -11.91 26.22
N GLN A 158 6.26 -10.63 26.53
CA GLN A 158 6.07 -9.52 25.57
C GLN A 158 7.01 -9.55 24.36
N LYS A 159 8.15 -10.25 24.45
CA LYS A 159 9.11 -10.43 23.34
C LYS A 159 8.82 -11.66 22.48
N THR A 160 7.92 -12.53 22.93
CA THR A 160 7.63 -13.82 22.29
C THR A 160 6.20 -13.83 21.72
N LEU A 161 5.18 -13.46 22.53
CA LEU A 161 3.76 -13.36 22.16
C LEU A 161 3.35 -14.43 21.13
N CYS A 162 2.59 -14.07 20.09
CA CYS A 162 2.35 -14.94 18.92
C CYS A 162 3.30 -14.60 17.76
N TYR A 163 4.46 -13.99 17.99
CA TYR A 163 5.32 -13.56 16.88
C TYR A 163 5.88 -14.71 16.03
N ASN A 164 5.76 -15.96 16.48
CA ASN A 164 6.11 -17.16 15.69
C ASN A 164 4.90 -17.96 15.20
N CYS A 165 3.68 -17.49 15.47
CA CYS A 165 2.45 -18.16 15.08
C CYS A 165 2.14 -17.96 13.60
N GLU A 166 1.43 -18.92 13.01
CA GLU A 166 0.88 -18.78 11.65
C GLU A 166 -0.18 -17.66 11.60
N SER A 167 -0.92 -17.44 12.69
CA SER A 167 -1.83 -16.30 12.84
C SER A 167 -1.13 -14.95 12.70
N CYS A 168 0.11 -14.82 13.19
CA CYS A 168 0.88 -13.58 13.07
C CYS A 168 1.41 -13.40 11.64
N LYS A 169 1.89 -14.46 10.98
CA LYS A 169 2.26 -14.44 9.56
C LYS A 169 1.07 -14.05 8.69
N ALA A 170 -0.10 -14.64 8.93
CA ALA A 170 -1.34 -14.30 8.24
C ALA A 170 -1.74 -12.83 8.48
N GLY A 171 -1.64 -12.36 9.72
CA GLY A 171 -1.86 -10.94 10.06
C GLY A 171 -0.90 -10.00 9.33
N MET A 172 0.36 -10.39 9.13
CA MET A 172 1.34 -9.63 8.34
C MET A 172 0.94 -9.57 6.86
N VAL A 173 0.56 -10.71 6.26
CA VAL A 173 0.07 -10.78 4.87
C VAL A 173 -1.14 -9.86 4.67
N ASP A 174 -2.09 -9.89 5.60
CA ASP A 174 -3.29 -9.04 5.54
C ASP A 174 -2.98 -7.56 5.73
N ASN A 175 -2.03 -7.22 6.59
CA ASN A 175 -1.58 -5.85 6.72
C ASN A 175 -0.88 -5.34 5.44
N ILE A 176 -0.02 -6.17 4.82
CA ILE A 176 0.61 -5.83 3.53
C ILE A 176 -0.48 -5.57 2.48
N ARG A 177 -1.47 -6.47 2.36
CA ARG A 177 -2.60 -6.30 1.43
C ARG A 177 -3.35 -4.99 1.68
N HIS A 178 -3.65 -4.68 2.94
CA HIS A 178 -4.33 -3.43 3.29
C HIS A 178 -3.52 -2.20 2.88
N LYS A 179 -2.22 -2.19 3.17
CA LYS A 179 -1.31 -1.09 2.80
C LYS A 179 -1.12 -0.96 1.30
N TRP A 180 -1.06 -2.06 0.56
CA TRP A 180 -1.01 -2.05 -0.90
C TRP A 180 -2.27 -1.46 -1.52
N LYS A 181 -3.45 -1.76 -0.96
CA LYS A 181 -4.70 -1.12 -1.38
C LYS A 181 -4.67 0.39 -1.16
N GLN A 182 -4.17 0.85 -0.01
CA GLN A 182 -4.01 2.29 0.27
C GLN A 182 -3.06 2.96 -0.73
N LEU A 183 -1.93 2.32 -1.02
CA LEU A 183 -0.98 2.79 -2.04
C LEU A 183 -1.60 2.86 -3.43
N ALA A 184 -2.38 1.85 -3.83
CA ALA A 184 -3.07 1.84 -5.12
C ALA A 184 -4.05 3.02 -5.23
N ILE A 185 -4.84 3.29 -4.19
CA ILE A 185 -5.77 4.43 -4.15
C ILE A 185 -5.01 5.75 -4.30
N PHE A 186 -3.94 5.94 -3.53
CA PHE A 186 -3.12 7.14 -3.62
C PHE A 186 -2.49 7.32 -5.03
N ASN A 187 -2.03 6.21 -5.64
CA ASN A 187 -1.45 6.22 -6.97
C ASN A 187 -2.48 6.64 -8.05
N VAL A 188 -3.74 6.20 -7.91
CA VAL A 188 -4.84 6.64 -8.78
C VAL A 188 -5.04 8.16 -8.66
N CYS A 189 -5.06 8.70 -7.44
CA CYS A 189 -5.19 10.16 -7.23
C CYS A 189 -4.07 10.94 -7.92
N ILE A 190 -2.81 10.51 -7.78
CA ILE A 190 -1.67 11.13 -8.47
C ILE A 190 -1.84 11.07 -9.98
N THR A 191 -2.27 9.93 -10.52
CA THR A 191 -2.44 9.74 -11.96
C THR A 191 -3.46 10.74 -12.52
N ILE A 192 -4.58 10.97 -11.82
CA ILE A 192 -5.57 11.98 -12.20
C ILE A 192 -4.95 13.39 -12.24
N ILE A 193 -4.18 13.75 -11.21
CA ILE A 193 -3.50 15.05 -11.14
C ILE A 193 -2.53 15.22 -12.31
N LEU A 194 -1.75 14.19 -12.66
CA LEU A 194 -0.85 14.21 -13.81
C LEU A 194 -1.59 14.42 -15.14
N ILE A 195 -2.77 13.79 -15.31
CA ILE A 195 -3.61 13.97 -16.51
C ILE A 195 -4.10 15.42 -16.64
N VAL A 196 -4.50 16.05 -15.53
CA VAL A 196 -4.91 17.47 -15.53
C VAL A 196 -3.74 18.36 -15.95
N PHE A 197 -2.56 18.17 -15.36
CA PHE A 197 -1.38 18.94 -15.73
C PHE A 197 -0.95 18.71 -17.18
N TYR A 198 -1.01 17.48 -17.66
CA TYR A 198 -0.76 17.15 -19.06
C TYR A 198 -1.73 17.89 -20.00
N SER A 199 -3.02 17.92 -19.64
CA SER A 199 -4.06 18.64 -20.41
C SER A 199 -3.77 20.15 -20.46
N ILE A 200 -3.41 20.76 -19.33
CA ILE A 200 -3.01 22.17 -19.26
C ILE A 200 -1.77 22.44 -20.12
N GLY A 201 -0.75 21.57 -20.04
CA GLY A 201 0.46 21.68 -20.85
C GLY A 201 0.17 21.58 -22.36
N CYS A 202 -0.72 20.67 -22.76
CA CYS A 202 -1.19 20.54 -24.14
C CYS A 202 -1.94 21.80 -24.62
N CYS A 203 -2.84 22.36 -23.78
CA CYS A 203 -3.53 23.61 -24.06
C CYS A 203 -2.56 24.80 -24.21
N ALA A 204 -1.59 24.92 -23.30
CA ALA A 204 -0.56 25.97 -23.35
C ALA A 204 0.29 25.87 -24.62
N ARG A 205 0.67 24.64 -25.02
CA ARG A 205 1.38 24.38 -26.28
C ARG A 205 0.56 24.79 -27.50
N LYS A 206 -0.71 24.37 -27.57
CA LYS A 206 -1.61 24.71 -28.69
C LYS A 206 -1.78 26.23 -28.83
N ASN A 207 -1.93 26.94 -27.71
CA ASN A 207 -2.00 28.40 -27.69
C ASN A 207 -0.71 29.06 -28.22
N ASN A 208 0.46 28.62 -27.74
CA ASN A 208 1.75 29.13 -28.22
C ASN A 208 1.98 28.84 -29.72
N SER A 209 1.59 27.66 -30.21
CA SER A 209 1.65 27.34 -31.64
C SER A 209 0.77 28.27 -32.47
N THR A 210 -0.46 28.52 -32.01
CA THR A 210 -1.43 29.41 -32.68
C THR A 210 -0.91 30.84 -32.76
N LYS A 211 -0.30 31.35 -31.68
CA LYS A 211 0.34 32.68 -31.66
C LYS A 211 1.52 32.78 -32.63
N LYS A 212 2.36 31.73 -32.76
CA LYS A 212 3.45 31.70 -33.74
C LYS A 212 2.93 31.74 -35.18
N VAL A 213 1.87 31.00 -35.50
CA VAL A 213 1.25 31.00 -36.82
C VAL A 213 0.64 32.38 -37.14
N HIS A 214 -0.13 32.97 -36.23
CA HIS A 214 -0.70 34.30 -36.42
C HIS A 214 0.38 35.39 -36.56
N GLY A 215 1.48 35.30 -35.80
CA GLY A 215 2.62 36.19 -35.95
C GLY A 215 3.30 36.08 -37.32
N LYS A 216 3.44 34.85 -37.85
CA LYS A 216 3.92 34.64 -39.22
C LYS A 216 2.98 35.27 -40.26
N PHE A 217 1.66 35.03 -40.17
CA PHE A 217 0.70 35.61 -41.12
C PHE A 217 0.67 37.15 -41.08
N LYS A 218 0.89 37.77 -39.92
CA LYS A 218 1.01 39.24 -39.81
C LYS A 218 2.22 39.82 -40.54
N GLY A 219 3.27 39.02 -40.74
CA GLY A 219 4.47 39.39 -41.52
C GLY A 219 4.29 39.27 -43.04
N TYR A 220 3.24 38.57 -43.51
CA TYR A 220 2.88 38.46 -44.93
C TYR A 220 1.76 39.43 -45.32
N ARG A 221 1.69 40.60 -44.68
CA ARG A 221 0.80 41.68 -45.17
C ARG A 221 1.43 42.20 -46.47
N ALA A 222 0.73 41.98 -47.58
CA ALA A 222 1.14 42.32 -48.94
C ALA A 222 1.65 43.76 -49.03
N TYR A 223 2.84 43.93 -49.62
CA TYR A 223 3.28 45.23 -50.12
C TYR A 223 2.31 45.68 -51.23
N PRO A 224 1.90 46.96 -51.26
CA PRO A 224 0.97 47.50 -52.25
C PRO A 224 1.50 47.39 -53.69
#